data_AF-A0A6A3DLD1-F1
#
_entry.id   AF-A0A6A3DLD1-F1
#
_cell.length_a   1.000
_cell.length_b   1.000
_cell.length_c   1.000
_cell.angle_alpha   90.00
_cell.angle_beta   90.00
_cell.angle_gamma   90.00
#
_symmetry.space_group_name_H-M   'P 1'
#
loop_
_entity.id
_entity.type
_entity.pdbx_description
1 polymer ?
#
loop_
_entity_poly.entity_id
_entity_poly.type
_entity_poly.pdbx_seq_one_letter_code
_entity_poly.pdbx_strand_id
1 'polypeptide(L)'
;MAWWDDRVFIVELPVSPLHEDLVGGIRRAITDATGTGRTHLARHGAPNIGNRATLPDDINARIAFLLPDESFGPVEDLPGAVLPPGFSWPIFHTLKVEIGVSQGWGPPIQQQGQAGHGTLNEKADAWRQCPGVDYVLSIHVSQGVEVREYRLDSIVGGQFAVPNIPHADIDNNTVVRFDARRLLGIPPGGNLPVGFNDPVQFNLFDVVDPIIQRRRRAIRLERAIRAQVVAAAAADDGQPPRRRQRRQ
;
A
#
# COMPACT_ATOMS: atom_id res chain seq x y z
N MET A 1 -10.41 -0.61 6.68
CA MET A 1 -11.37 0.27 7.41
C MET A 1 -10.55 1.26 8.24
N ALA A 2 -10.97 2.51 8.33
CA ALA A 2 -10.36 3.52 9.19
C ALA A 2 -11.46 4.16 10.03
N TRP A 3 -11.08 4.67 11.19
CA TRP A 3 -11.98 5.32 12.14
C TRP A 3 -11.56 6.78 12.28
N TRP A 4 -12.46 7.74 12.14
CA TRP A 4 -12.12 9.14 12.39
C TRP A 4 -13.39 9.93 12.72
N ASP A 5 -13.32 10.81 13.74
CA ASP A 5 -14.42 11.71 14.16
C ASP A 5 -15.78 10.99 14.32
N ASP A 6 -15.83 9.94 15.14
CA ASP A 6 -17.00 9.08 15.37
C ASP A 6 -17.62 8.45 14.12
N ARG A 7 -16.85 8.34 13.03
CA ARG A 7 -17.28 7.73 11.76
C ARG A 7 -16.37 6.58 11.34
N VAL A 8 -17.01 5.55 10.79
CA VAL A 8 -16.34 4.43 10.12
C VAL A 8 -16.18 4.77 8.64
N PHE A 9 -14.93 4.87 8.19
CA PHE A 9 -14.61 4.94 6.77
C PHE A 9 -14.30 3.54 6.26
N ILE A 10 -15.10 3.07 5.30
CA ILE A 10 -14.72 1.91 4.50
C ILE A 10 -13.66 2.40 3.51
N VAL A 11 -12.40 2.29 3.96
CA VAL A 11 -11.20 2.78 3.26
C VAL A 11 -11.12 2.20 1.85
N GLU A 12 -11.57 0.96 1.66
CA GLU A 12 -11.85 0.35 0.36
C GLU A 12 -12.99 -0.69 0.49
N LEU A 13 -13.99 -0.64 -0.39
CA LEU A 13 -14.93 -1.75 -0.61
C LEU A 13 -14.28 -2.70 -1.63
N PRO A 14 -14.30 -4.03 -1.43
CA PRO A 14 -13.73 -4.97 -2.38
C PRO A 14 -14.64 -5.10 -3.61
N VAL A 15 -14.65 -4.08 -4.47
CA VAL A 15 -15.29 -4.15 -5.79
C VAL A 15 -14.36 -4.88 -6.78
N SER A 16 -13.07 -5.00 -6.45
CA SER A 16 -12.06 -5.68 -7.24
C SER A 16 -10.97 -6.31 -6.35
N PRO A 17 -10.45 -7.50 -6.69
CA PRO A 17 -9.32 -8.10 -5.96
C PRO A 17 -7.99 -7.37 -6.20
N LEU A 18 -7.97 -6.29 -7.00
CA LEU A 18 -6.75 -5.58 -7.38
C LEU A 18 -5.93 -5.10 -6.18
N HIS A 19 -6.57 -4.49 -5.18
CA HIS A 19 -5.88 -4.02 -3.97
C HIS A 19 -5.21 -5.17 -3.22
N GLU A 20 -5.97 -6.20 -2.87
CA GLU A 20 -5.47 -7.36 -2.12
C GLU A 20 -4.38 -8.13 -2.89
N ASP A 21 -4.49 -8.23 -4.21
CA ASP A 21 -3.46 -8.82 -5.06
C ASP A 21 -2.16 -8.00 -5.01
N LEU A 22 -2.25 -6.67 -5.07
CA LEU A 22 -1.10 -5.76 -4.96
C LEU A 22 -0.44 -5.88 -3.59
N VAL A 23 -1.21 -5.78 -2.50
CA VAL A 23 -0.70 -5.97 -1.13
C VAL A 23 -0.01 -7.33 -1.00
N GLY A 24 -0.68 -8.40 -1.45
CA GLY A 24 -0.15 -9.76 -1.41
C GLY A 24 1.14 -9.93 -2.21
N GLY A 25 1.23 -9.33 -3.39
CA GLY A 25 2.39 -9.35 -4.27
C GLY A 25 3.58 -8.60 -3.68
N ILE A 26 3.37 -7.36 -3.25
CA ILE A 26 4.42 -6.52 -2.65
C ILE A 26 4.97 -7.16 -1.38
N ARG A 27 4.09 -7.67 -0.54
CA ARG A 27 4.46 -8.41 0.67
C ARG A 27 5.38 -9.58 0.37
N ARG A 28 5.06 -10.38 -0.65
CA ARG A 28 5.88 -11.52 -1.08
C ARG A 28 7.23 -11.02 -1.60
N ALA A 29 7.23 -10.01 -2.46
CA ALA A 29 8.44 -9.48 -3.05
C ALA A 29 9.43 -8.95 -2.01
N ILE A 30 8.96 -8.20 -1.01
CA ILE A 30 9.80 -7.74 0.11
C ILE A 30 10.37 -8.92 0.89
N THR A 31 9.52 -9.91 1.22
CA THR A 31 9.92 -11.09 2.00
C THR A 31 10.99 -11.90 1.26
N ASP A 32 10.79 -12.16 -0.03
CA ASP A 32 11.70 -12.92 -0.88
C ASP A 32 13.02 -12.14 -1.08
N ALA A 33 12.95 -10.81 -1.23
CA ALA A 33 14.11 -9.94 -1.42
C ALA A 33 15.06 -9.89 -0.20
N THR A 34 14.61 -10.28 1.00
CA THR A 34 15.48 -10.34 2.18
C THR A 34 16.55 -11.43 2.09
N GLY A 35 16.39 -12.43 1.21
CA GLY A 35 17.25 -13.62 1.14
C GLY A 35 17.04 -14.62 2.28
N THR A 36 16.34 -14.23 3.35
CA THR A 36 16.08 -15.06 4.55
C THR A 36 14.59 -15.22 4.85
N GLY A 37 13.72 -14.75 3.95
CA GLY A 37 12.28 -14.74 4.15
C GLY A 37 11.89 -13.93 5.38
N ARG A 38 11.30 -14.61 6.37
CA ARG A 38 10.76 -13.98 7.59
C ARG A 38 11.66 -14.17 8.82
N THR A 39 12.84 -14.75 8.65
CA THR A 39 13.73 -15.08 9.77
C THR A 39 14.21 -13.85 10.52
N HIS A 40 14.43 -12.73 9.83
CA HIS A 40 14.96 -11.49 10.43
C HIS A 40 14.01 -10.30 10.31
N LEU A 41 13.21 -10.25 9.24
CA LEU A 41 12.20 -9.21 9.02
C LEU A 41 10.80 -9.81 9.19
N ALA A 42 10.13 -9.42 10.26
CA ALA A 42 8.76 -9.80 10.55
C ALA A 42 7.77 -8.99 9.71
N ARG A 43 6.68 -9.67 9.36
CA ARG A 43 5.48 -9.08 8.75
C ARG A 43 4.44 -8.89 9.84
N HIS A 44 3.87 -7.69 9.93
CA HIS A 44 2.89 -7.36 10.95
C HIS A 44 1.47 -7.14 10.39
N GLY A 45 1.30 -7.03 9.06
CA GLY A 45 0.00 -6.80 8.44
C GLY A 45 -0.39 -5.33 8.49
N ALA A 46 -1.67 -5.09 8.75
CA ALA A 46 -2.29 -3.78 8.92
C ALA A 46 -2.58 -3.44 10.41
N PRO A 47 -1.65 -3.57 11.36
CA PRO A 47 -1.95 -3.27 12.76
C PRO A 47 -1.95 -1.77 12.96
N ASN A 48 -2.91 -1.30 13.76
CA ASN A 48 -2.89 0.04 14.30
C ASN A 48 -1.74 0.15 15.33
N ILE A 49 -0.97 1.23 15.27
CA ILE A 49 0.06 1.52 16.28
C ILE A 49 -0.57 2.09 17.56
N GLY A 50 -1.80 2.61 17.53
CA GLY A 50 -2.53 3.13 18.69
C GLY A 50 -1.84 4.32 19.37
N ASN A 51 -2.50 4.91 20.38
CA ASN A 51 -1.94 6.02 21.13
C ASN A 51 -0.69 5.61 21.92
N ARG A 52 0.32 6.48 21.93
CA ARG A 52 1.58 6.29 22.65
C ARG A 52 1.85 7.47 23.56
N ALA A 53 2.00 7.21 24.86
CA ALA A 53 2.29 8.24 25.85
C ALA A 53 3.60 9.00 25.59
N THR A 54 4.49 8.44 24.76
CA THR A 54 5.76 9.05 24.36
C THR A 54 5.65 9.94 23.13
N LEU A 55 4.48 10.03 22.49
CA LEU A 55 4.23 10.88 21.33
C LEU A 55 3.33 12.07 21.68
N PRO A 56 3.57 13.25 21.09
CA PRO A 56 2.63 14.37 21.11
C PRO A 56 1.20 13.97 20.71
N ASP A 57 0.20 14.58 21.35
CA ASP A 57 -1.22 14.25 21.15
C ASP A 57 -1.68 14.43 19.70
N ASP A 58 -1.15 15.43 18.99
CA ASP A 58 -1.44 15.67 17.58
C ASP A 58 -0.87 14.59 16.67
N ILE A 59 0.32 14.06 16.97
CA ILE A 59 0.89 12.91 16.28
C ILE A 59 0.07 11.66 16.57
N ASN A 60 -0.28 11.42 17.85
CA ASN A 60 -1.14 10.30 18.24
C ASN A 60 -2.48 10.35 17.49
N ALA A 61 -3.14 11.50 17.45
CA ALA A 61 -4.39 11.68 16.72
C ALA A 61 -4.25 11.39 15.22
N ARG A 62 -3.08 11.67 14.61
CA ARG A 62 -2.81 11.37 13.20
C ARG A 62 -2.59 9.88 12.94
N ILE A 63 -1.83 9.19 13.79
CA ILE A 63 -1.43 7.80 13.53
C ILE A 63 -2.38 6.75 14.13
N ALA A 64 -3.08 7.06 15.22
CA ALA A 64 -3.90 6.11 15.98
C ALA A 64 -5.14 5.62 15.23
N PHE A 65 -5.43 6.18 14.06
CA PHE A 65 -6.55 5.80 13.22
C PHE A 65 -6.12 5.23 11.87
N LEU A 66 -4.81 5.24 11.60
CA LEU A 66 -4.26 4.73 10.36
C LEU A 66 -4.02 3.24 10.48
N LEU A 67 -4.46 2.53 9.45
CA LEU A 67 -4.06 1.16 9.17
C LEU A 67 -3.25 1.20 7.87
N PRO A 68 -1.98 0.78 7.90
CA PRO A 68 -1.23 0.59 6.68
C PRO A 68 -1.74 -0.64 5.96
N ASP A 69 -1.54 -0.74 4.64
CA ASP A 69 -1.93 -1.92 3.91
C ASP A 69 -0.99 -3.11 4.19
N GLU A 70 0.28 -2.82 4.50
CA GLU A 70 1.23 -3.79 5.04
C GLU A 70 2.32 -3.11 5.89
N SER A 71 2.94 -3.86 6.80
CA SER A 71 4.02 -3.37 7.67
C SER A 71 5.08 -4.41 7.93
N PHE A 72 6.34 -3.94 7.99
CA PHE A 72 7.49 -4.76 8.31
C PHE A 72 8.33 -4.13 9.41
N GLY A 73 8.97 -4.98 10.20
CA GLY A 73 9.89 -4.60 11.26
C GLY A 73 10.82 -5.77 11.59
N PRO A 74 11.87 -5.54 12.41
CA PRO A 74 12.71 -6.64 12.89
C PRO A 74 11.88 -7.66 13.67
N VAL A 75 12.29 -8.94 13.60
CA VAL A 75 11.78 -9.95 14.53
C VAL A 75 12.14 -9.58 15.98
N GLU A 76 11.36 -10.11 16.91
CA GLU A 76 11.59 -9.91 18.35
C GLU A 76 13.02 -10.30 18.74
N ASP A 77 13.64 -9.42 19.54
CA ASP A 77 15.01 -9.55 20.06
C ASP A 77 16.10 -9.78 19.00
N LEU A 78 15.88 -9.33 17.76
CA LEU A 78 16.88 -9.40 16.70
C LEU A 78 18.20 -8.75 17.17
N PRO A 79 19.34 -9.47 17.15
CA PRO A 79 20.62 -8.92 17.60
C PRO A 79 21.01 -7.65 16.85
N GLY A 80 21.29 -6.58 17.61
CA GLY A 80 21.70 -5.28 17.08
C GLY A 80 20.56 -4.34 16.70
N ALA A 81 19.31 -4.81 16.63
CA ALA A 81 18.16 -3.94 16.44
C ALA A 81 17.90 -3.11 17.72
N VAL A 82 17.56 -1.84 17.55
CA VAL A 82 17.28 -0.92 18.66
C VAL A 82 15.80 -0.57 18.67
N LEU A 83 15.12 -0.98 19.75
CA LEU A 83 13.72 -0.67 19.96
C LEU A 83 13.53 0.82 20.32
N PRO A 84 12.66 1.57 19.63
CA PRO A 84 12.37 2.95 19.99
C PRO A 84 11.74 3.06 21.39
N PRO A 85 12.00 4.14 22.15
CA PRO A 85 11.38 4.36 23.45
C PRO A 85 9.84 4.31 23.40
N GLY A 86 9.24 3.50 24.27
CA GLY A 86 7.78 3.33 24.35
C GLY A 86 7.17 2.37 23.31
N PHE A 87 8.00 1.70 22.51
CA PHE A 87 7.57 0.64 21.59
C PHE A 87 7.78 -0.74 22.20
N SER A 88 7.09 -1.74 21.65
CA SER A 88 7.34 -3.16 21.83
C SER A 88 7.56 -3.82 20.46
N TRP A 89 8.21 -4.98 20.41
CA TRP A 89 8.52 -5.66 19.16
C TRP A 89 7.31 -5.86 18.23
N PRO A 90 6.11 -6.26 18.70
CA PRO A 90 4.96 -6.45 17.83
C PRO A 90 4.47 -5.20 17.09
N ILE A 91 4.85 -4.00 17.56
CA ILE A 91 4.42 -2.71 17.00
C ILE A 91 5.59 -1.88 16.45
N PHE A 92 6.82 -2.38 16.58
CA PHE A 92 8.01 -1.73 16.02
C PHE A 92 8.11 -2.08 14.55
N HIS A 93 7.77 -1.10 13.71
CA HIS A 93 7.77 -1.24 12.26
C HIS A 93 8.74 -0.22 11.66
N THR A 94 9.64 -0.69 10.81
CA THR A 94 10.61 0.14 10.08
C THR A 94 10.12 0.50 8.68
N LEU A 95 9.17 -0.26 8.13
CA LEU A 95 8.58 -0.03 6.81
C LEU A 95 7.05 -0.05 6.88
N LYS A 96 6.44 0.96 6.27
CA LYS A 96 5.01 1.02 5.96
C LYS A 96 4.79 0.92 4.46
N VAL A 97 3.77 0.17 4.06
CA VAL A 97 3.35 0.06 2.66
C VAL A 97 1.92 0.57 2.53
N GLU A 98 1.70 1.42 1.54
CA GLU A 98 0.40 2.02 1.22
C GLU A 98 0.08 1.81 -0.26
N ILE A 99 -1.09 1.25 -0.54
CA ILE A 99 -1.59 0.93 -1.88
C ILE A 99 -2.85 1.77 -2.13
N GLY A 100 -2.75 2.71 -3.05
CA GLY A 100 -3.89 3.51 -3.49
C GLY A 100 -4.49 2.95 -4.76
N VAL A 101 -5.63 2.25 -4.69
CA VAL A 101 -6.40 1.88 -5.90
C VAL A 101 -7.56 2.84 -6.14
N SER A 102 -8.38 3.02 -5.10
CA SER A 102 -9.44 4.03 -5.10
C SER A 102 -8.95 5.36 -4.53
N GLN A 103 -7.85 5.32 -3.77
CA GLN A 103 -7.15 6.48 -3.24
C GLN A 103 -6.05 6.90 -4.22
N GLY A 104 -5.95 8.20 -4.46
CA GLY A 104 -4.82 8.80 -5.19
C GLY A 104 -3.79 9.41 -4.26
N TRP A 105 -2.85 10.14 -4.85
CA TRP A 105 -1.79 10.83 -4.10
C TRP A 105 -2.30 11.92 -3.16
N GLY A 106 -3.39 12.62 -3.52
CA GLY A 106 -3.87 13.78 -2.78
C GLY A 106 -3.06 15.05 -3.09
N PRO A 107 -3.36 16.19 -2.41
CA PRO A 107 -2.60 17.42 -2.59
C PRO A 107 -1.12 17.24 -2.20
N PRO A 108 -0.20 18.07 -2.73
CA PRO A 108 1.20 18.06 -2.30
C PRO A 108 1.31 18.29 -0.79
N ILE A 109 2.30 17.65 -0.17
CA ILE A 109 2.52 17.59 1.30
C ILE A 109 2.52 18.99 1.98
N GLN A 110 2.77 20.07 1.24
CA GLN A 110 2.89 21.44 1.76
C GLN A 110 1.58 22.26 1.79
N GLN A 111 0.49 21.82 1.13
CA GLN A 111 -0.79 22.54 1.15
C GLN A 111 -1.73 21.94 2.19
N GLN A 112 -1.43 22.10 3.48
CA GLN A 112 -2.35 21.72 4.57
C GLN A 112 -3.13 22.94 5.09
N GLY A 113 -4.46 22.85 5.00
CA GLY A 113 -5.41 23.77 5.63
C GLY A 113 -6.65 23.06 6.18
N GLN A 114 -6.97 21.85 5.70
CA GLN A 114 -7.95 20.94 6.27
C GLN A 114 -7.51 19.50 5.99
N ALA A 115 -7.63 18.61 6.98
CA ALA A 115 -7.33 17.19 6.83
C ALA A 115 -8.31 16.58 5.82
N GLY A 116 -7.83 16.23 4.62
CA GLY A 116 -8.47 15.19 3.82
C GLY A 116 -8.15 13.83 4.47
N HIS A 117 -9.00 12.84 4.26
CA HIS A 117 -8.87 11.55 4.96
C HIS A 117 -8.43 10.46 4.00
N GLY A 118 -7.13 10.12 4.07
CA GLY A 118 -6.61 8.83 3.61
C GLY A 118 -5.93 8.83 2.25
N THR A 119 -5.46 9.97 1.74
CA THR A 119 -4.62 9.98 0.53
C THR A 119 -3.21 9.45 0.82
N LEU A 120 -2.48 9.01 -0.20
CA LEU A 120 -1.13 8.47 -0.03
C LEU A 120 -0.16 9.49 0.59
N ASN A 121 -0.26 10.78 0.22
CA ASN A 121 0.58 11.83 0.79
C ASN A 121 0.28 12.06 2.28
N GLU A 122 -0.98 12.10 2.68
CA GLU A 122 -1.38 12.30 4.08
C GLU A 122 -0.93 11.14 4.95
N LYS A 123 -1.09 9.89 4.47
CA LYS A 123 -0.62 8.71 5.19
C LYS A 123 0.90 8.69 5.33
N ALA A 124 1.65 8.98 4.26
CA ALA A 124 3.10 9.06 4.32
C ALA A 124 3.59 10.15 5.30
N ASP A 125 2.96 11.33 5.28
CA ASP A 125 3.27 12.44 6.21
C ASP A 125 2.95 12.09 7.67
N ALA A 126 1.89 11.33 7.92
CA ALA A 126 1.59 10.82 9.25
C ALA A 126 2.59 9.73 9.70
N TRP A 127 2.91 8.76 8.82
CA TRP A 127 3.81 7.67 9.17
C TRP A 127 5.23 8.13 9.48
N ARG A 128 5.74 9.18 8.81
CA ARG A 128 7.07 9.72 9.14
C ARG A 128 7.19 10.28 10.55
N GLN A 129 6.07 10.60 11.21
CA GLN A 129 6.06 11.04 12.60
C GLN A 129 6.11 9.87 13.59
N CYS A 130 5.91 8.64 13.11
CA CYS A 130 5.94 7.45 13.95
C CYS A 130 7.39 7.01 14.22
N PRO A 131 7.83 6.92 15.48
CA PRO A 131 9.18 6.48 15.81
C PRO A 131 9.48 5.10 15.25
N GLY A 132 10.70 4.94 14.74
CA GLY A 132 11.17 3.68 14.17
C GLY A 132 10.79 3.46 12.71
N VAL A 133 9.83 4.20 12.16
CA VAL A 133 9.52 4.12 10.72
C VAL A 133 10.63 4.82 9.93
N ASP A 134 11.37 4.03 9.17
CA ASP A 134 12.48 4.47 8.32
C ASP A 134 12.06 4.64 6.86
N TYR A 135 11.01 3.93 6.43
CA TYR A 135 10.52 3.95 5.07
C TYR A 135 8.99 3.94 4.98
N VAL A 136 8.47 4.65 3.99
CA VAL A 136 7.10 4.49 3.48
C VAL A 136 7.19 4.20 1.99
N LEU A 137 6.68 3.04 1.56
CA LEU A 137 6.51 2.70 0.15
C LEU A 137 5.05 2.94 -0.23
N SER A 138 4.81 3.97 -1.02
CA SER A 138 3.47 4.28 -1.55
C SER A 138 3.39 3.86 -3.02
N ILE A 139 2.32 3.17 -3.38
CA ILE A 139 2.06 2.69 -4.74
C ILE A 139 0.64 3.08 -5.12
N HIS A 140 0.48 3.77 -6.25
CA HIS A 140 -0.82 4.09 -6.81
C HIS A 140 -1.08 3.28 -8.08
N VAL A 141 -2.22 2.60 -8.15
CA VAL A 141 -2.69 1.95 -9.37
C VAL A 141 -4.15 2.31 -9.59
N SER A 142 -4.45 3.12 -10.61
CA SER A 142 -5.83 3.49 -10.93
C SER A 142 -6.75 2.27 -11.11
N GLN A 143 -8.04 2.38 -10.79
CA GLN A 143 -9.01 1.29 -10.98
C GLN A 143 -9.09 0.77 -12.43
N GLY A 144 -8.87 1.66 -13.41
CA GLY A 144 -8.80 1.33 -14.83
C GLY A 144 -7.48 0.69 -15.27
N VAL A 145 -6.50 0.59 -14.36
CA VAL A 145 -5.13 0.08 -14.56
C VAL A 145 -4.37 0.77 -15.71
N GLU A 146 -4.63 2.06 -15.85
CA GLU A 146 -3.97 2.96 -16.83
C GLU A 146 -2.77 3.64 -16.19
N VAL A 147 -2.92 4.11 -14.95
CA VAL A 147 -1.87 4.68 -14.12
C VAL A 147 -1.27 3.61 -13.20
N ARG A 148 0.05 3.60 -13.09
CA ARG A 148 0.83 2.86 -12.10
C ARG A 148 2.05 3.67 -11.67
N GLU A 149 2.06 4.11 -10.45
CA GLU A 149 3.08 5.02 -9.92
C GLU A 149 3.55 4.56 -8.56
N TYR A 150 4.74 4.99 -8.15
CA TYR A 150 5.26 4.72 -6.82
C TYR A 150 6.08 5.89 -6.28
N ARG A 151 6.27 5.88 -4.97
CA ARG A 151 7.27 6.69 -4.27
C ARG A 151 7.81 5.89 -3.09
N LEU A 152 9.12 5.91 -2.92
CA LEU A 152 9.78 5.40 -1.72
C LEU A 152 10.29 6.59 -0.91
N ASP A 153 9.61 6.88 0.19
CA ASP A 153 10.01 7.93 1.12
C ASP A 153 10.95 7.33 2.18
N SER A 154 12.18 7.85 2.25
CA SER A 154 13.14 7.54 3.32
C SER A 154 13.05 8.60 4.41
N ILE A 155 13.01 8.18 5.68
CA ILE A 155 12.79 9.05 6.84
C ILE A 155 14.02 9.09 7.74
N VAL A 156 14.55 10.28 8.03
CA VAL A 156 15.66 10.47 8.96
C VAL A 156 15.26 11.53 9.98
N GLY A 157 15.27 11.18 11.27
CA GLY A 157 14.90 12.10 12.35
C GLY A 157 13.46 12.64 12.24
N GLY A 158 12.51 11.82 11.78
CA GLY A 158 11.10 12.23 11.59
C GLY A 158 10.85 13.14 10.38
N GLN A 159 11.85 13.35 9.53
CA GLN A 159 11.75 14.13 8.30
C GLN A 159 12.01 13.24 7.08
N PHE A 160 11.37 13.55 5.96
CA PHE A 160 11.75 12.95 4.70
C PHE A 160 13.18 13.36 4.35
N ALA A 161 14.05 12.39 4.09
CA ALA A 161 15.45 12.61 3.77
C ALA A 161 15.63 13.49 2.52
N VAL A 162 14.72 13.33 1.55
CA VAL A 162 14.58 14.24 0.42
C VAL A 162 13.12 14.72 0.40
N PRO A 163 12.87 15.99 0.72
CA PRO A 163 11.51 16.51 0.73
C PRO A 163 10.97 16.68 -0.70
N ASN A 164 9.68 16.44 -0.88
CA ASN A 164 8.95 16.63 -2.15
C ASN A 164 9.48 15.80 -3.32
N ILE A 165 9.96 14.58 -3.06
CA ILE A 165 10.23 13.63 -4.15
C ILE A 165 8.94 13.43 -4.96
N PRO A 166 8.95 13.64 -6.28
CA PRO A 166 7.80 13.30 -7.11
C PRO A 166 7.59 11.79 -7.11
N HIS A 167 6.34 11.34 -7.18
CA HIS A 167 6.09 9.96 -7.56
C HIS A 167 6.54 9.73 -9.00
N ALA A 168 6.90 8.49 -9.32
CA ALA A 168 7.38 8.08 -10.64
C ALA A 168 6.53 6.96 -11.20
N ASP A 169 6.47 6.87 -12.53
CA ASP A 169 5.86 5.73 -13.21
C ASP A 169 6.57 4.42 -12.86
N ILE A 170 5.79 3.33 -12.81
CA ILE A 170 6.33 1.98 -12.67
C ILE A 170 6.58 1.40 -14.07
N ASP A 171 7.84 1.20 -14.41
CA ASP A 171 8.35 0.59 -15.64
C ASP A 171 9.23 -0.63 -15.36
N ASN A 172 9.67 -1.33 -16.42
CA ASN A 172 10.46 -2.55 -16.31
C ASN A 172 11.81 -2.41 -15.60
N ASN A 173 12.28 -1.18 -15.33
CA ASN A 173 13.54 -0.89 -14.64
C ASN A 173 13.32 -0.33 -13.23
N THR A 174 12.07 -0.31 -12.75
CA THR A 174 11.71 0.27 -11.47
C THR A 174 12.15 -0.63 -10.31
N VAL A 175 13.39 -0.46 -9.87
CA VAL A 175 13.97 -1.17 -8.72
C VAL A 175 13.71 -0.39 -7.43
N VAL A 176 13.04 -1.05 -6.48
CA VAL A 176 12.91 -0.55 -5.10
C VAL A 176 14.07 -1.12 -4.30
N ARG A 177 14.77 -0.25 -3.58
CA ARG A 177 15.96 -0.60 -2.78
C ARG A 177 15.85 -0.03 -1.38
N PHE A 178 16.12 -0.87 -0.39
CA PHE A 178 16.20 -0.47 1.01
C PHE A 178 17.59 -0.73 1.57
N ASP A 179 18.02 0.12 2.50
CA ASP A 179 19.14 -0.18 3.38
C ASP A 179 18.72 -1.30 4.36
N ALA A 180 19.50 -2.38 4.39
CA ALA A 180 19.21 -3.58 5.17
C ALA A 180 19.25 -3.32 6.68
N ARG A 181 20.16 -2.46 7.16
CA ARG A 181 20.29 -2.14 8.58
C ARG A 181 19.08 -1.35 9.04
N ARG A 182 18.66 -0.35 8.26
CA ARG A 182 17.47 0.45 8.54
C ARG A 182 16.20 -0.40 8.54
N LEU A 183 16.03 -1.31 7.57
CA LEU A 183 14.90 -2.25 7.60
C LEU A 183 14.87 -3.11 8.86
N LEU A 184 16.02 -3.45 9.42
CA LEU A 184 16.12 -4.25 10.65
C LEU A 184 16.19 -3.41 11.92
N GLY A 185 16.08 -2.08 11.85
CA GLY A 185 16.23 -1.20 13.01
C GLY A 185 17.64 -1.25 13.63
N ILE A 186 18.64 -1.69 12.86
CA ILE A 186 20.04 -1.80 13.27
C ILE A 186 20.74 -0.45 13.01
N PRO A 187 21.49 0.10 13.97
CA PRO A 187 22.25 1.32 13.77
C PRO A 187 23.27 1.24 12.62
N PRO A 188 23.65 2.38 12.01
CA PRO A 188 24.71 2.42 11.01
C PRO A 188 26.00 1.74 11.51
N GLY A 189 26.59 0.88 10.66
CA GLY A 189 27.79 0.11 11.01
C GLY A 189 27.55 -1.15 11.84
N GLY A 190 26.31 -1.42 12.29
CA GLY A 190 25.96 -2.67 12.95
C GLY A 190 26.12 -3.89 12.03
N ASN A 191 26.32 -5.06 12.63
CA ASN A 191 26.43 -6.32 11.89
C ASN A 191 25.06 -6.76 11.39
N LEU A 192 24.99 -7.15 10.11
CA LEU A 192 23.78 -7.75 9.54
C LEU A 192 23.74 -9.25 9.87
N PRO A 193 22.54 -9.83 10.01
CA PRO A 193 22.39 -11.27 10.15
C PRO A 193 22.91 -12.00 8.90
N VAL A 194 23.49 -13.18 9.11
CA VAL A 194 24.02 -14.01 8.02
C VAL A 194 22.91 -14.35 7.02
N GLY A 195 23.20 -14.14 5.74
CA GLY A 195 22.28 -14.43 4.63
C GLY A 195 21.22 -13.36 4.38
N PHE A 196 21.09 -12.34 5.25
CA PHE A 196 20.21 -11.22 4.97
C PHE A 196 20.83 -10.34 3.87
N ASN A 197 20.08 -10.11 2.79
CA ASN A 197 20.58 -9.36 1.64
C ASN A 197 20.87 -7.89 2.00
N ASP A 198 22.02 -7.38 1.55
CA ASP A 198 22.41 -5.96 1.64
C ASP A 198 22.86 -5.46 0.26
N PRO A 199 22.04 -4.67 -0.44
CA PRO A 199 20.72 -4.15 -0.04
C PRO A 199 19.61 -5.22 -0.12
N VAL A 200 18.46 -4.91 0.48
CA VAL A 200 17.19 -5.57 0.13
C VAL A 200 16.60 -4.83 -1.07
N GLN A 201 16.42 -5.53 -2.19
CA GLN A 201 15.88 -4.91 -3.41
C GLN A 201 15.08 -5.88 -4.27
N PHE A 202 14.10 -5.35 -4.99
CA PHE A 202 13.34 -6.08 -5.99
C PHE A 202 12.84 -5.13 -7.09
N ASN A 203 12.51 -5.70 -8.25
CA ASN A 203 11.89 -4.95 -9.33
C ASN A 203 10.38 -4.86 -9.08
N LEU A 204 9.86 -3.65 -8.91
CA LEU A 204 8.46 -3.40 -8.61
C LEU A 204 7.54 -3.75 -9.79
N PHE A 205 8.01 -3.59 -11.02
CA PHE A 205 7.24 -3.93 -12.20
C PHE A 205 6.97 -5.42 -12.32
N ASP A 206 7.94 -6.26 -11.97
CA ASP A 206 7.77 -7.72 -11.96
C ASP A 206 6.68 -8.19 -10.99
N VAL A 207 6.37 -7.36 -9.99
CA VAL A 207 5.26 -7.58 -9.05
C VAL A 207 3.95 -7.03 -9.60
N VAL A 208 3.96 -5.78 -10.03
CA VAL A 208 2.74 -5.01 -10.36
C VAL A 208 2.18 -5.38 -11.73
N ASP A 209 3.01 -5.58 -12.75
CA ASP A 209 2.54 -5.81 -14.12
C ASP A 209 1.70 -7.09 -14.24
N PRO A 210 2.10 -8.27 -13.72
CA PRO A 210 1.27 -9.47 -13.81
C PRO A 210 -0.12 -9.30 -13.20
N ILE A 211 -0.24 -8.53 -12.11
CA ILE A 211 -1.50 -8.21 -11.44
C ILE A 211 -2.36 -7.30 -12.33
N ILE A 212 -1.76 -6.23 -12.86
CA ILE A 212 -2.42 -5.31 -13.79
C ILE A 212 -2.91 -6.04 -15.04
N GLN A 213 -2.12 -6.94 -15.63
CA GLN A 213 -2.52 -7.69 -16.82
C GLN A 213 -3.72 -8.60 -16.54
N ARG A 214 -3.77 -9.24 -15.35
CA ARG A 214 -4.96 -10.02 -14.94
C ARG A 214 -6.20 -9.13 -14.84
N ARG A 215 -6.09 -7.97 -14.17
CA ARG A 215 -7.23 -7.05 -14.02
C ARG A 215 -7.68 -6.46 -15.35
N ARG A 216 -6.76 -6.10 -16.24
CA ARG A 216 -7.06 -5.60 -17.59
C ARG A 216 -7.83 -6.63 -18.42
N ARG A 217 -7.51 -7.93 -18.29
CA ARG A 217 -8.29 -9.01 -18.92
C ARG A 217 -9.70 -9.09 -18.34
N ALA A 218 -9.85 -9.02 -17.02
CA ALA A 218 -11.15 -9.04 -16.36
C ALA A 218 -12.04 -7.85 -16.80
N ILE A 219 -11.51 -6.63 -16.81
CA ILE A 219 -12.24 -5.44 -17.26
C ILE A 219 -12.73 -5.59 -18.71
N ARG A 220 -11.90 -6.12 -19.62
CA ARG A 220 -12.30 -6.37 -21.01
C ARG A 220 -13.43 -7.38 -21.10
N LEU A 221 -13.37 -8.47 -20.32
CA LEU A 221 -14.42 -9.47 -20.28
C LEU A 221 -15.74 -8.90 -19.73
N GLU A 222 -15.68 -8.16 -18.63
CA GLU A 222 -16.84 -7.47 -18.04
C GLU A 222 -17.51 -6.52 -19.06
N ARG A 223 -16.71 -5.73 -19.79
CA ARG A 223 -17.21 -4.84 -20.86
C ARG A 223 -17.86 -5.63 -22.00
N ALA A 224 -17.25 -6.73 -22.44
CA ALA A 224 -17.79 -7.56 -23.52
C ALA A 224 -19.13 -8.20 -23.13
N ILE A 225 -19.24 -8.74 -21.91
CA ILE A 225 -20.49 -9.30 -21.38
C ILE A 225 -21.58 -8.23 -21.33
N ARG A 226 -21.27 -7.04 -20.79
CA ARG A 226 -22.23 -5.92 -20.74
C ARG A 226 -22.71 -5.52 -22.13
N ALA A 227 -21.80 -5.44 -23.11
CA ALA A 227 -22.16 -5.11 -24.49
C ALA A 227 -23.10 -6.16 -25.12
N GLN A 228 -22.86 -7.46 -24.86
CA GLN A 228 -23.75 -8.54 -25.32
C GLN A 228 -25.14 -8.46 -24.68
N VAL A 229 -25.22 -8.18 -23.37
CA VAL A 229 -26.51 -8.03 -22.68
C VAL A 229 -27.30 -6.84 -23.23
N VAL A 230 -26.64 -5.70 -23.44
CA VAL A 230 -27.29 -4.52 -24.03
C VAL A 230 -27.76 -4.79 -25.47
N ALA A 231 -26.95 -5.47 -26.28
CA ALA A 231 -27.32 -5.85 -27.64
C ALA A 231 -28.52 -6.83 -27.68
N ALA A 232 -28.55 -7.80 -26.76
CA ALA A 232 -29.66 -8.74 -26.64
C ALA A 232 -30.98 -8.06 -26.22
N ALA A 233 -30.92 -7.13 -25.27
CA ALA A 233 -32.09 -6.35 -24.85
C ALA A 233 -32.64 -5.48 -25.99
N ALA A 234 -31.76 -4.82 -26.74
CA ALA A 234 -32.16 -4.02 -27.90
C ALA A 234 -32.78 -4.86 -29.04
N ALA A 235 -32.39 -6.13 -29.17
CA ALA A 235 -32.98 -7.04 -30.15
C ALA A 235 -34.40 -7.51 -29.75
N ASP A 236 -34.68 -7.64 -28.45
CA ASP A 236 -35.99 -8.05 -27.92
C ASP A 236 -37.03 -6.91 -28.00
N ASP A 237 -36.62 -5.66 -27.71
CA ASP A 237 -37.47 -4.46 -27.85
C ASP A 237 -37.84 -4.13 -29.31
N GLY A 238 -37.08 -4.65 -30.28
CA GLY A 238 -37.33 -4.48 -31.72
C GLY A 238 -38.32 -5.50 -32.31
N GLN A 239 -38.81 -6.47 -31.53
CA GLN A 239 -39.63 -7.56 -32.05
C GLN A 239 -41.13 -7.23 -31.94
N PRO A 240 -41.87 -7.05 -33.06
CA PRO A 240 -43.28 -6.69 -33.00
C PRO A 240 -44.11 -7.80 -32.34
N PRO A 241 -45.22 -7.47 -31.65
CA PRO A 241 -46.00 -8.45 -30.91
C PRO A 241 -46.49 -9.55 -31.87
N ARG A 242 -46.14 -10.80 -31.54
CA ARG A 242 -46.60 -11.99 -32.28
C ARG A 242 -48.12 -12.00 -32.31
N ARG A 243 -48.72 -11.57 -33.43
CA ARG A 243 -50.15 -11.72 -33.71
C ARG A 243 -50.51 -13.20 -33.57
N ARG A 244 -51.17 -13.57 -32.47
CA ARG A 244 -51.84 -14.86 -32.34
C ARG A 244 -52.92 -14.91 -33.42
N GLN A 245 -52.66 -15.62 -34.52
CA GLN A 245 -53.72 -16.03 -35.43
C GLN A 245 -54.62 -17.00 -34.68
N ARG A 246 -55.80 -16.53 -34.26
CA ARG A 246 -56.90 -17.40 -33.87
C ARG A 246 -57.30 -18.19 -35.13
N ARG A 247 -57.07 -19.51 -35.10
CA ARG A 247 -57.68 -20.43 -36.07
C ARG A 247 -59.19 -20.37 -35.86
N GLN A 248 -59.92 -20.03 -36.92
CA GLN A 248 -61.36 -20.25 -37.04
C GLN A 248 -61.60 -21.70 -37.44
#